data_AF-A0A838B6Q7-F1
#
_entry.id   AF-A0A838B6Q7-F1
#
_cell.length_a   1.000
_cell.length_b   1.000
_cell.length_c   1.000
_cell.angle_alpha   90.00
_cell.angle_beta   90.00
_cell.angle_gamma   90.00
#
_symmetry.space_group_name_H-M   'P 1'
#
loop_
_entity.id
_entity.type
_entity.pdbx_description
1 polymer ?
#
loop_
_entity_poly.entity_id
_entity_poly.type
_entity_poly.pdbx_seq_one_letter_code
_entity_poly.pdbx_strand_id
1 'polypeptide(L)'
;MSSLALIVYGPEVARSGLTCLLDEYIRRRTDLELSERFFSVHSRKSIDAFYALTSSKGGRHWPLVLDLFDMRPVCATIWSGPDALHLSQKLKGSTQPAQALRGTVRSLFFCDNPVTNLLHVSDSHEVMDAELRILRRQSLGDQAAAWNSLDSGFIAHSSFQMLLNALGDGETARTLDNRNDGSAFAHAKFCYDRALLIASKPGLTAAVRRYFRGDRAGLEGLVRYAPVQSSWDRLILEAGLFSMPLWNCLLKRTVVALEQGETTKHGDRADRREDNDQTR
;
A
#
# COMPACT_ATOMS: atom_id res chain seq x y z
N MET A 1 30.72 12.78 -0.64
CA MET A 1 31.06 11.60 -1.47
C MET A 1 29.77 11.05 -2.04
N SER A 2 29.77 10.58 -3.29
CA SER A 2 28.57 9.95 -3.87
C SER A 2 28.33 8.60 -3.19
N SER A 3 27.11 8.37 -2.70
CA SER A 3 26.63 7.08 -2.17
C SER A 3 25.67 6.43 -3.17
N LEU A 4 25.41 5.13 -3.00
CA LEU A 4 24.50 4.35 -3.83
C LEU A 4 23.36 3.77 -2.98
N ALA A 5 22.18 3.63 -3.59
CA ALA A 5 21.06 2.90 -3.05
C ALA A 5 20.45 1.98 -4.10
N LEU A 6 20.27 0.71 -3.74
CA LEU A 6 19.41 -0.19 -4.50
C LEU A 6 17.97 -0.02 -4.03
N ILE A 7 17.09 0.29 -4.98
CA ILE A 7 15.64 0.26 -4.81
C ILE A 7 15.07 -0.76 -5.79
N VAL A 8 14.32 -1.74 -5.28
CA VAL A 8 13.67 -2.77 -6.11
C VAL A 8 12.17 -2.50 -6.12
N TYR A 9 11.62 -2.23 -7.29
CA TYR A 9 10.18 -2.13 -7.49
C TYR A 9 9.57 -3.52 -7.63
N GLY A 10 8.56 -3.82 -6.82
CA GLY A 10 7.82 -5.07 -6.88
C GLY A 10 6.98 -5.20 -8.17
N PRO A 11 6.51 -6.41 -8.51
CA PRO A 11 5.72 -6.66 -9.72
C PRO A 11 4.47 -5.78 -9.81
N GLU A 12 3.91 -5.42 -8.66
CA GLU A 12 2.72 -4.61 -8.52
C GLU A 12 2.92 -3.15 -8.97
N VAL A 13 4.16 -2.66 -9.01
CA VAL A 13 4.49 -1.31 -9.50
C VAL A 13 4.23 -1.21 -10.99
N ALA A 14 4.69 -2.20 -11.78
CA ALA A 14 4.42 -2.27 -13.21
C ALA A 14 2.92 -2.34 -13.46
N ARG A 15 2.26 -3.26 -12.73
CA ARG A 15 0.83 -3.54 -12.90
C ARG A 15 -0.07 -2.35 -12.56
N SER A 16 0.40 -1.48 -11.67
CA SER A 16 -0.30 -0.26 -11.26
C SER A 16 0.09 0.99 -12.06
N GLY A 17 0.97 0.87 -13.06
CA GLY A 17 1.43 2.01 -13.87
C GLY A 17 2.25 3.04 -13.08
N LEU A 18 2.90 2.65 -11.98
CA LEU A 18 3.51 3.59 -11.03
C LEU A 18 4.98 3.90 -11.28
N THR A 19 5.65 3.25 -12.23
CA THR A 19 7.11 3.35 -12.40
C THR A 19 7.60 4.78 -12.57
N CYS A 20 7.07 5.52 -13.55
CA CYS A 20 7.50 6.89 -13.80
C CYS A 20 7.18 7.83 -12.63
N LEU A 21 6.02 7.64 -11.99
CA LEU A 21 5.61 8.44 -10.84
C LEU A 21 6.54 8.23 -9.64
N LEU A 22 6.96 6.98 -9.38
CA LEU A 22 7.93 6.68 -8.33
C LEU A 22 9.31 7.26 -8.65
N ASP A 23 9.79 7.14 -9.88
CA ASP A 23 11.08 7.71 -10.29
C ASP A 23 11.11 9.23 -10.10
N GLU A 24 10.05 9.91 -10.56
CA GLU A 24 9.91 11.35 -10.40
C GLU A 24 9.79 11.74 -8.92
N TYR A 25 9.03 10.97 -8.14
CA TYR A 25 8.88 11.22 -6.72
C TYR A 25 10.20 11.08 -5.95
N ILE A 26 10.96 10.02 -6.22
CA ILE A 26 12.28 9.81 -5.62
C ILE A 26 13.18 10.98 -5.97
N ARG A 27 13.36 11.28 -7.27
CA ARG A 27 14.22 12.37 -7.73
C ARG A 27 13.86 13.72 -7.09
N ARG A 28 12.58 14.10 -7.11
CA ARG A 28 12.12 15.39 -6.55
C ARG A 28 12.30 15.50 -5.03
N ARG A 29 12.34 14.38 -4.31
CA ARG A 29 12.40 14.36 -2.84
C ARG A 29 13.80 14.19 -2.29
N THR A 30 14.73 13.67 -3.07
CA THR A 30 16.06 13.28 -2.59
C THR A 30 17.20 13.87 -3.42
N ASP A 31 16.91 14.46 -4.58
CA ASP A 31 17.89 14.91 -5.57
C ASP A 31 18.84 13.79 -6.03
N LEU A 32 18.44 12.53 -5.86
CA LEU A 32 19.20 11.38 -6.33
C LEU A 32 18.97 11.17 -7.83
N GLU A 33 20.03 10.73 -8.50
CA GLU A 33 19.98 10.38 -9.93
C GLU A 33 19.94 8.88 -10.14
N LEU A 34 19.09 8.44 -11.07
CA LEU A 34 18.99 7.04 -11.47
C LEU A 34 20.21 6.68 -12.34
N SER A 35 21.13 5.87 -11.79
CA SER A 35 22.38 5.50 -12.46
C SER A 35 22.26 4.20 -13.28
N GLU A 36 21.46 3.24 -12.80
CA GLU A 36 21.27 1.95 -13.47
C GLU A 36 19.83 1.47 -13.30
N ARG A 37 19.30 0.82 -14.34
CA ARG A 37 18.04 0.08 -14.30
C ARG A 37 18.21 -1.24 -15.03
N PHE A 38 17.71 -2.32 -14.43
CA PHE A 38 17.57 -3.61 -15.07
C PHE A 38 16.39 -4.39 -14.49
N PHE A 39 15.95 -5.41 -15.22
CA PHE A 39 14.81 -6.24 -14.82
C PHE A 39 15.29 -7.63 -14.43
N SER A 40 14.62 -8.23 -13.45
CA SER A 40 14.96 -9.55 -12.91
C SER A 40 13.69 -10.34 -12.69
N VAL A 41 13.72 -11.66 -12.88
CA VAL A 41 12.60 -12.55 -12.55
C VAL A 41 13.03 -13.53 -11.49
N HIS A 42 12.36 -13.51 -10.35
CA HIS A 42 12.66 -14.45 -9.28
C HIS A 42 11.94 -15.78 -9.49
N SER A 43 12.65 -16.89 -9.33
CA SER A 43 12.03 -18.13 -8.86
C SER A 43 11.76 -18.08 -7.36
N ARG A 44 10.84 -18.91 -6.87
CA ARG A 44 10.59 -19.12 -5.43
C ARG A 44 11.86 -19.27 -4.60
N LYS A 45 12.85 -20.03 -5.10
CA LYS A 45 14.16 -20.21 -4.43
C LYS A 45 14.96 -18.91 -4.36
N SER A 46 14.97 -18.13 -5.44
CA SER A 46 15.76 -16.91 -5.51
C SER A 46 15.16 -15.77 -4.68
N ILE A 47 13.83 -15.63 -4.64
CA ILE A 47 13.18 -14.62 -3.77
C ILE A 47 13.32 -15.02 -2.29
N ASP A 48 13.27 -16.31 -1.99
CA ASP A 48 13.57 -16.80 -0.64
C ASP A 48 15.04 -16.46 -0.28
N ALA A 49 16.00 -16.69 -1.16
CA ALA A 49 17.40 -16.31 -0.92
C ALA A 49 17.55 -14.78 -0.72
N PHE A 50 16.84 -13.97 -1.49
CA PHE A 50 16.87 -12.50 -1.40
C PHE A 50 16.47 -12.01 0.00
N TYR A 51 15.28 -12.40 0.49
CA TYR A 51 14.82 -11.98 1.81
C TYR A 51 15.50 -12.71 2.99
N ALA A 52 16.32 -13.74 2.72
CA ALA A 52 17.13 -14.40 3.75
C ALA A 52 18.21 -13.47 4.31
N LEU A 53 18.69 -12.54 3.48
CA LEU A 53 19.79 -11.64 3.81
C LEU A 53 19.48 -10.74 5.01
N THR A 54 18.21 -10.43 5.25
CA THR A 54 17.76 -9.50 6.30
C THR A 54 16.84 -10.14 7.33
N SER A 55 16.76 -11.49 7.37
CA SER A 55 15.83 -12.24 8.24
C SER A 55 14.35 -11.86 8.07
N SER A 56 13.96 -11.33 6.90
CA SER A 56 12.61 -10.77 6.64
C SER A 56 11.54 -11.82 6.30
N LYS A 57 11.72 -13.08 6.72
CA LYS A 57 10.86 -14.23 6.36
C LYS A 57 9.82 -14.64 7.41
N GLY A 58 9.82 -14.01 8.59
CA GLY A 58 9.09 -14.51 9.76
C GLY A 58 7.58 -14.20 9.82
N GLY A 59 7.06 -13.39 8.90
CA GLY A 59 5.67 -12.95 8.96
C GLY A 59 4.66 -14.01 8.49
N ARG A 60 3.45 -14.02 9.07
CA ARG A 60 2.33 -14.89 8.61
C ARG A 60 1.95 -14.66 7.14
N HIS A 61 2.31 -13.52 6.57
CA HIS A 61 2.08 -13.14 5.17
C HIS A 61 3.18 -13.59 4.22
N TRP A 62 4.28 -14.18 4.71
CA TRP A 62 5.43 -14.62 3.88
C TRP A 62 5.04 -15.53 2.71
N PRO A 63 4.09 -16.49 2.82
CA PRO A 63 3.66 -17.27 1.67
C PRO A 63 3.10 -16.44 0.52
N LEU A 64 2.46 -15.30 0.82
CA LEU A 64 1.95 -14.38 -0.20
C LEU A 64 3.06 -13.55 -0.83
N VAL A 65 4.11 -13.20 -0.09
CA VAL A 65 5.31 -12.56 -0.66
C VAL A 65 6.00 -13.51 -1.62
N LEU A 66 6.16 -14.78 -1.23
CA LEU A 66 6.68 -15.81 -2.13
C LEU A 66 5.82 -15.93 -3.39
N ASP A 67 4.50 -16.01 -3.24
CA ASP A 67 3.60 -16.04 -4.40
C ASP A 67 3.81 -14.80 -5.27
N LEU A 68 3.68 -13.59 -4.72
CA LEU A 68 3.79 -12.31 -5.44
C LEU A 68 5.00 -12.25 -6.39
N PHE A 69 6.17 -12.66 -5.92
CA PHE A 69 7.41 -12.55 -6.68
C PHE A 69 7.74 -13.78 -7.54
N ASP A 70 7.11 -14.94 -7.31
CA ASP A 70 7.42 -16.16 -8.05
C ASP A 70 7.05 -16.01 -9.53
N MET A 71 8.06 -16.12 -10.39
CA MET A 71 7.97 -15.99 -11.84
C MET A 71 7.37 -14.66 -12.32
N ARG A 72 7.44 -13.60 -11.50
CA ARG A 72 7.03 -12.23 -11.88
C ARG A 72 8.24 -11.29 -11.92
N PRO A 73 8.30 -10.36 -12.88
CA PRO A 73 9.43 -9.47 -13.00
C PRO A 73 9.44 -8.44 -11.87
N VAL A 74 10.64 -8.02 -11.49
CA VAL A 74 10.93 -6.87 -10.64
C VAL A 74 11.80 -5.90 -11.42
N CYS A 75 11.73 -4.62 -11.07
CA CYS A 75 12.59 -3.58 -11.64
C CYS A 75 13.61 -3.16 -10.58
N ALA A 76 14.87 -3.53 -10.77
CA ALA A 76 15.97 -3.11 -9.93
C ALA A 76 16.50 -1.75 -10.44
N THR A 77 16.60 -0.80 -9.53
CA THR A 77 17.10 0.55 -9.80
C THR A 77 18.22 0.90 -8.85
N ILE A 78 19.31 1.45 -9.36
CA ILE A 78 20.43 1.96 -8.57
C ILE A 78 20.39 3.48 -8.65
N TRP A 79 20.32 4.11 -7.49
CA TRP A 79 20.26 5.56 -7.34
C TRP A 79 21.56 6.07 -6.74
N SER A 80 22.08 7.17 -7.27
CA SER A 80 23.36 7.76 -6.89
C SER A 80 23.19 9.20 -6.42
N GLY A 81 23.92 9.57 -5.38
CA GLY A 81 23.95 10.92 -4.84
C GLY A 81 24.37 10.95 -3.37
N PRO A 82 24.43 12.14 -2.74
CA PRO A 82 24.73 12.25 -1.31
C PRO A 82 23.72 11.46 -0.47
N ASP A 83 24.21 10.68 0.50
CA ASP A 83 23.39 9.91 1.45
C ASP A 83 22.27 9.04 0.82
N ALA A 84 22.49 8.55 -0.40
CA ALA A 84 21.49 7.85 -1.20
C ALA A 84 20.74 6.76 -0.44
N LEU A 85 21.47 5.88 0.27
CA LEU A 85 20.87 4.79 1.03
C LEU A 85 19.94 5.31 2.14
N HIS A 86 20.42 6.25 2.95
CA HIS A 86 19.65 6.81 4.06
C HIS A 86 18.40 7.55 3.57
N LEU A 87 18.54 8.39 2.53
CA LEU A 87 17.42 9.10 1.92
C LEU A 87 16.38 8.13 1.36
N SER A 88 16.82 7.07 0.67
CA SER A 88 15.94 6.04 0.11
C SER A 88 15.18 5.28 1.21
N GLN A 89 15.87 4.90 2.30
CA GLN A 89 15.25 4.23 3.44
C GLN A 89 14.19 5.11 4.13
N LYS A 90 14.49 6.40 4.32
CA LYS A 90 13.56 7.38 4.91
C LYS A 90 12.34 7.59 4.00
N LEU A 91 12.55 7.69 2.69
CA LEU A 91 11.49 7.91 1.70
C LEU A 91 10.54 6.70 1.59
N LYS A 92 11.05 5.48 1.77
CA LYS A 92 10.32 4.21 1.64
C LYS A 92 9.08 4.13 2.53
N GLY A 93 9.22 4.52 3.80
CA GLY A 93 8.16 4.40 4.82
C GLY A 93 8.01 3.00 5.44
N SER A 94 7.21 2.93 6.51
CA SER A 94 7.00 1.67 7.26
C SER A 94 6.39 0.58 6.39
N THR A 95 6.79 -0.68 6.63
CA THR A 95 6.28 -1.87 5.91
C THR A 95 4.78 -2.04 6.08
N GLN A 96 4.23 -1.67 7.25
CA GLN A 96 2.79 -1.55 7.45
C GLN A 96 2.37 -0.10 7.10
N PRO A 97 1.64 0.13 5.99
CA PRO A 97 1.32 1.48 5.53
C PRO A 97 0.53 2.33 6.52
N ALA A 98 -0.29 1.71 7.38
CA ALA A 98 -0.99 2.39 8.48
C ALA A 98 -0.04 3.07 9.50
N GLN A 99 1.24 2.67 9.52
CA GLN A 99 2.28 3.22 10.37
C GLN A 99 3.32 4.03 9.57
N ALA A 100 3.12 4.17 8.26
CA ALA A 100 4.04 4.94 7.42
C ALA A 100 3.87 6.43 7.70
N LEU A 101 5.00 7.13 7.84
CA LEU A 101 5.01 8.58 8.03
C LEU A 101 4.46 9.28 6.80
N ARG A 102 3.86 10.44 7.01
CA ARG A 102 3.31 11.29 5.95
C ARG A 102 4.41 11.65 4.95
N GLY A 103 4.08 11.61 3.67
CA GLY A 103 5.01 11.93 2.59
C GLY A 103 6.04 10.83 2.27
N THR A 104 5.89 9.63 2.84
CA THR A 104 6.66 8.46 2.38
C THR A 104 5.95 7.79 1.20
N VAL A 105 6.67 7.00 0.40
CA VAL A 105 6.08 6.28 -0.75
C VAL A 105 4.90 5.42 -0.28
N ARG A 106 5.09 4.62 0.76
CA ARG A 106 4.04 3.75 1.30
C ARG A 106 2.86 4.50 1.92
N SER A 107 2.99 5.80 2.17
CA SER A 107 1.88 6.64 2.63
C SER A 107 1.10 7.33 1.51
N LEU A 108 1.73 7.57 0.37
CA LEU A 108 1.18 8.39 -0.72
C LEU A 108 0.61 7.54 -1.86
N PHE A 109 1.22 6.40 -2.13
CA PHE A 109 0.91 5.59 -3.31
C PHE A 109 0.03 4.40 -2.92
N PHE A 110 -1.11 4.64 -2.25
CA PHE A 110 -2.20 3.67 -2.04
C PHE A 110 -1.83 2.33 -1.36
N CYS A 111 -0.65 2.21 -0.75
CA CYS A 111 -0.32 1.01 0.00
C CYS A 111 -1.22 0.90 1.23
N ASP A 112 -1.79 -0.29 1.44
CA ASP A 112 -2.62 -0.60 2.60
C ASP A 112 -2.31 -1.94 3.25
N ASN A 113 -1.35 -2.69 2.74
CA ASN A 113 -0.95 -3.99 3.24
C ASN A 113 0.57 -4.20 3.14
N PRO A 114 1.15 -5.13 3.92
CA PRO A 114 2.61 -5.33 3.96
C PRO A 114 3.17 -6.17 2.81
N VAL A 115 2.34 -6.82 2.00
CA VAL A 115 2.78 -7.72 0.92
C VAL A 115 3.06 -6.94 -0.36
N THR A 116 2.16 -6.04 -0.74
CA THR A 116 2.24 -5.24 -1.97
C THR A 116 2.46 -3.77 -1.62
N ASN A 117 3.65 -3.48 -1.09
CA ASN A 117 4.03 -2.16 -0.58
C ASN A 117 5.05 -1.43 -1.49
N LEU A 118 5.03 -1.78 -2.78
CA LEU A 118 5.67 -1.15 -3.93
C LEU A 118 7.17 -1.35 -4.05
N LEU A 119 7.93 -1.05 -3.00
CA LEU A 119 9.38 -1.06 -3.11
C LEU A 119 10.09 -1.66 -1.91
N HIS A 120 11.25 -2.24 -2.21
CA HIS A 120 12.29 -2.63 -1.29
C HIS A 120 13.47 -1.65 -1.42
N VAL A 121 14.15 -1.40 -0.31
CA VAL A 121 15.41 -0.64 -0.24
C VAL A 121 16.34 -1.44 0.65
N SER A 122 17.58 -1.66 0.22
CA SER A 122 18.58 -2.40 1.00
C SER A 122 18.77 -1.83 2.40
N ASP A 123 19.11 -2.69 3.35
CA ASP A 123 19.30 -2.28 4.75
C ASP A 123 20.72 -1.75 5.02
N SER A 124 21.72 -2.23 4.28
CA SER A 124 23.11 -1.76 4.32
C SER A 124 23.80 -1.91 2.96
N HIS A 125 25.00 -1.35 2.79
CA HIS A 125 25.79 -1.53 1.57
C HIS A 125 26.24 -2.98 1.37
N GLU A 126 26.58 -3.70 2.44
CA GLU A 126 26.96 -5.11 2.38
C GLU A 126 25.78 -5.99 1.94
N VAL A 127 24.59 -5.70 2.46
CA VAL A 127 23.34 -6.37 2.04
C VAL A 127 23.02 -6.03 0.59
N MET A 128 23.17 -4.77 0.18
CA MET A 128 22.97 -4.32 -1.20
C MET A 128 23.82 -5.11 -2.19
N ASP A 129 25.11 -5.33 -1.89
CA ASP A 129 26.00 -6.12 -2.75
C ASP A 129 25.58 -7.60 -2.87
N ALA A 130 25.05 -8.18 -1.79
CA ALA A 130 24.48 -9.52 -1.81
C ALA A 130 23.17 -9.59 -2.61
N GLU A 131 22.28 -8.62 -2.43
CA GLU A 131 21.03 -8.47 -3.17
C GLU A 131 21.28 -8.31 -4.67
N LEU A 132 22.20 -7.42 -5.07
CA LEU A 132 22.58 -7.21 -6.46
C LEU A 132 23.14 -8.48 -7.11
N ARG A 133 23.92 -9.29 -6.39
CA ARG A 133 24.41 -10.58 -6.92
C ARG A 133 23.28 -11.55 -7.21
N ILE A 134 22.23 -11.59 -6.39
CA ILE A 134 21.05 -12.43 -6.63
C ILE A 134 20.29 -11.90 -7.85
N LEU A 135 19.97 -10.59 -7.86
CA LEU A 135 19.22 -9.95 -8.94
C LEU A 135 19.91 -10.08 -10.30
N ARG A 136 21.23 -9.82 -10.38
CA ARG A 136 21.98 -9.89 -11.64
C ARG A 136 22.05 -11.30 -12.21
N ARG A 137 22.06 -12.35 -11.38
CA ARG A 137 21.97 -13.75 -11.85
C ARG A 137 20.62 -14.09 -12.46
N GLN A 138 19.57 -13.36 -12.09
CA GLN A 138 18.21 -13.54 -12.58
C GLN A 138 17.82 -12.44 -13.60
N SER A 139 18.80 -11.69 -14.12
CA SER A 139 18.58 -10.53 -14.96
C SER A 139 18.05 -10.92 -16.34
N LEU A 140 17.05 -10.17 -16.81
CA LEU A 140 16.56 -10.19 -18.19
C LEU A 140 17.18 -9.08 -19.05
N GLY A 141 18.14 -8.33 -18.50
CA GLY A 141 18.70 -7.13 -19.14
C GLY A 141 17.72 -5.95 -19.12
N ASP A 142 17.77 -5.12 -20.15
CA ASP A 142 16.79 -4.06 -20.38
C ASP A 142 15.55 -4.63 -21.09
N GLN A 143 14.41 -4.57 -20.39
CA GLN A 143 13.11 -5.04 -20.84
C GLN A 143 12.03 -4.00 -20.53
N ALA A 144 12.38 -2.71 -20.62
CA ALA A 144 11.48 -1.61 -20.23
C ALA A 144 10.12 -1.67 -20.97
N ALA A 145 10.11 -2.03 -22.26
CA ALA A 145 8.87 -2.17 -23.02
C ALA A 145 7.96 -3.29 -22.47
N ALA A 146 8.53 -4.46 -22.15
CA ALA A 146 7.78 -5.57 -21.56
C ALA A 146 7.27 -5.22 -20.17
N TRP A 147 8.09 -4.57 -19.34
CA TRP A 147 7.69 -4.08 -18.03
C TRP A 147 6.51 -3.10 -18.11
N ASN A 148 6.59 -2.10 -18.99
CA ASN A 148 5.54 -1.10 -19.17
C ASN A 148 4.24 -1.71 -19.71
N SER A 149 4.31 -2.79 -20.50
CA SER A 149 3.13 -3.48 -21.03
C SER A 149 2.30 -4.19 -19.95
N LEU A 150 2.82 -4.34 -18.73
CA LEU A 150 2.11 -4.94 -17.60
C LEU A 150 1.11 -3.99 -16.95
N ASP A 151 1.18 -2.69 -17.27
CA ASP A 151 0.27 -1.68 -16.72
C ASP A 151 -1.19 -2.04 -17.03
N SER A 152 -1.96 -2.22 -15.96
CA SER A 152 -3.38 -2.56 -16.06
C SER A 152 -4.29 -1.34 -16.25
N GLY A 153 -3.74 -0.12 -16.12
CA GLY A 153 -4.48 1.13 -16.18
C GLY A 153 -5.26 1.46 -14.89
N PHE A 154 -5.04 0.72 -13.80
CA PHE A 154 -5.65 0.96 -12.50
C PHE A 154 -4.71 0.58 -11.34
N ILE A 155 -5.03 1.07 -10.14
CA ILE A 155 -4.27 0.74 -8.92
C ILE A 155 -4.47 -0.74 -8.57
N ALA A 156 -3.42 -1.55 -8.78
CA ALA A 156 -3.47 -3.01 -8.68
C ALA A 156 -2.82 -3.58 -7.41
N HIS A 157 -2.44 -2.75 -6.44
CA HIS A 157 -1.72 -3.19 -5.23
C HIS A 157 -2.44 -2.86 -3.91
N SER A 158 -3.56 -2.12 -3.97
CA SER A 158 -4.36 -1.77 -2.80
C SER A 158 -5.44 -2.82 -2.56
N SER A 159 -5.45 -3.43 -1.38
CA SER A 159 -6.53 -4.33 -0.94
C SER A 159 -7.87 -3.61 -0.81
N PHE A 160 -7.87 -2.34 -0.40
CA PHE A 160 -9.06 -1.49 -0.40
C PHE A 160 -9.59 -1.26 -1.81
N GLN A 161 -8.72 -0.97 -2.77
CA GLN A 161 -9.15 -0.77 -4.16
C GLN A 161 -9.70 -2.05 -4.77
N MET A 162 -9.05 -3.19 -4.53
CA MET A 162 -9.55 -4.49 -4.98
C MET A 162 -10.90 -4.83 -4.33
N LEU A 163 -11.10 -4.46 -3.07
CA LEU A 163 -12.39 -4.62 -2.40
C LEU A 163 -13.47 -3.78 -3.09
N LEU A 164 -13.23 -2.50 -3.36
CA LEU A 164 -14.20 -1.64 -4.05
C LEU A 164 -14.54 -2.18 -5.45
N ASN A 165 -13.53 -2.62 -6.20
CA ASN A 165 -13.73 -3.23 -7.51
C ASN A 165 -14.62 -4.48 -7.42
N ALA A 166 -14.36 -5.36 -6.44
CA ALA A 166 -15.19 -6.54 -6.20
C ALA A 166 -16.64 -6.15 -5.85
N LEU A 167 -16.83 -5.05 -5.12
CA LEU A 167 -18.16 -4.52 -4.78
C LEU A 167 -18.88 -3.84 -5.97
N GLY A 168 -18.25 -3.75 -7.14
CA GLY A 168 -18.83 -3.16 -8.36
C GLY A 168 -18.53 -1.67 -8.54
N ASP A 169 -17.59 -1.11 -7.78
CA ASP A 169 -17.22 0.32 -7.82
C ASP A 169 -15.94 0.56 -8.63
N GLY A 170 -16.04 0.32 -9.94
CA GLY A 170 -14.89 0.41 -10.86
C GLY A 170 -14.50 1.84 -11.28
N GLU A 171 -15.38 2.83 -11.15
CA GLU A 171 -15.09 4.22 -11.59
C GLU A 171 -14.19 4.98 -10.61
N THR A 172 -14.32 4.70 -9.32
CA THR A 172 -13.54 5.36 -8.26
C THR A 172 -12.09 4.86 -8.22
N ALA A 173 -11.82 3.71 -8.84
CA ALA A 173 -10.54 3.03 -8.87
C ALA A 173 -9.43 3.69 -9.67
N ARG A 174 -9.80 4.68 -10.49
CA ARG A 174 -8.93 5.24 -11.52
C ARG A 174 -8.16 6.47 -11.09
N THR A 175 -8.60 7.13 -10.02
CA THR A 175 -8.00 8.40 -9.60
C THR A 175 -7.04 8.18 -8.43
N LEU A 176 -5.79 8.59 -8.63
CA LEU A 176 -4.90 9.00 -7.54
C LEU A 176 -5.58 10.18 -6.82
N ASP A 177 -6.56 9.89 -5.96
CA ASP A 177 -7.26 10.94 -5.24
C ASP A 177 -6.33 11.45 -4.13
N ASN A 178 -5.57 12.48 -4.49
CA ASN A 178 -4.75 13.31 -3.61
C ASN A 178 -5.63 14.07 -2.61
N ARG A 179 -6.43 13.39 -1.77
CA ARG A 179 -7.05 13.99 -0.58
C ARG A 179 -6.03 14.20 0.56
N ASN A 180 -4.81 14.59 0.15
CA ASN A 180 -3.95 15.70 0.56
C ASN A 180 -3.64 15.98 2.03
N ASP A 181 -3.68 14.98 2.90
CA ASP A 181 -2.96 15.09 4.17
C ASP A 181 -1.59 14.38 4.12
N GLY A 182 -1.28 13.75 2.97
CA GLY A 182 -0.03 13.03 2.72
C GLY A 182 0.09 11.72 3.48
N SER A 183 -0.99 11.22 4.08
CA SER A 183 -1.03 9.95 4.81
C SER A 183 -1.85 8.88 4.07
N ALA A 184 -1.53 7.60 4.33
CA ALA A 184 -2.33 6.48 3.85
C ALA A 184 -3.75 6.46 4.45
N PHE A 185 -3.96 7.18 5.57
CA PHE A 185 -5.20 7.15 6.32
C PHE A 185 -6.37 7.75 5.55
N ALA A 186 -6.16 8.87 4.84
CA ALA A 186 -7.23 9.53 4.09
C ALA A 186 -7.80 8.60 3.00
N HIS A 187 -6.92 7.94 2.24
CA HIS A 187 -7.32 6.96 1.24
C HIS A 187 -8.00 5.74 1.87
N ALA A 188 -7.39 5.15 2.91
CA ALA A 188 -7.97 4.00 3.62
C ALA A 188 -9.37 4.32 4.17
N LYS A 189 -9.56 5.51 4.76
CA LYS A 189 -10.86 5.96 5.27
C LYS A 189 -11.89 6.06 4.17
N PHE A 190 -11.55 6.73 3.07
CA PHE A 190 -12.44 6.88 1.93
C PHE A 190 -12.92 5.51 1.41
N CYS A 191 -11.99 4.59 1.18
CA CYS A 191 -12.32 3.26 0.67
C CYS A 191 -13.12 2.43 1.68
N TYR A 192 -12.78 2.53 2.96
CA TYR A 192 -13.49 1.82 4.03
C TYR A 192 -14.96 2.26 4.13
N ASP A 193 -15.20 3.57 4.16
CA ASP A 193 -16.56 4.12 4.25
C ASP A 193 -17.37 3.77 3.00
N ARG A 194 -16.75 3.90 1.83
CA ARG A 194 -17.38 3.57 0.54
C ARG A 194 -17.72 2.09 0.43
N ALA A 195 -16.83 1.20 0.87
CA ALA A 195 -17.09 -0.24 0.90
C ALA A 195 -18.28 -0.58 1.82
N LEU A 196 -18.40 0.05 3.00
CA LEU A 196 -19.54 -0.16 3.88
C LEU A 196 -20.86 0.34 3.26
N LEU A 197 -20.81 1.47 2.55
CA LEU A 197 -21.97 2.04 1.86
C LEU A 197 -22.46 1.16 0.71
N ILE A 198 -21.57 0.61 -0.11
CA ILE A 198 -21.95 -0.24 -1.25
C ILE A 198 -22.44 -1.61 -0.75
N ALA A 199 -21.88 -2.10 0.36
CA ALA A 199 -22.17 -3.43 0.88
C ALA A 199 -23.58 -3.60 1.46
N SER A 200 -24.50 -2.62 1.41
CA SER A 200 -25.82 -2.59 2.07
C SER A 200 -26.78 -3.75 1.77
N LYS A 201 -26.42 -4.72 0.91
CA LYS A 201 -27.12 -6.01 0.79
C LYS A 201 -26.76 -6.92 1.98
N PRO A 202 -27.72 -7.58 2.68
CA PRO A 202 -27.46 -8.30 3.94
C PRO A 202 -26.29 -9.31 3.91
N GLY A 203 -26.17 -10.11 2.85
CA GLY A 203 -25.08 -11.08 2.71
C GLY A 203 -23.71 -10.46 2.45
N LEU A 204 -23.67 -9.35 1.70
CA LEU A 204 -22.44 -8.65 1.33
C LEU A 204 -21.90 -7.82 2.49
N THR A 205 -22.79 -7.19 3.26
CA THR A 205 -22.46 -6.47 4.50
C THR A 205 -21.70 -7.36 5.47
N ALA A 206 -22.17 -8.59 5.67
CA ALA A 206 -21.55 -9.55 6.57
C ALA A 206 -20.15 -9.95 6.09
N ALA A 207 -19.98 -10.20 4.79
CA ALA A 207 -18.70 -10.54 4.18
C ALA A 207 -17.67 -9.41 4.34
N VAL A 208 -18.04 -8.17 4.00
CA VAL A 208 -17.17 -6.98 4.13
C VAL A 208 -16.75 -6.76 5.59
N ARG A 209 -17.70 -6.83 6.54
CA ARG A 209 -17.40 -6.66 7.97
C ARG A 209 -16.46 -7.73 8.51
N ARG A 210 -16.58 -8.97 8.05
CA ARG A 210 -15.66 -10.07 8.39
C ARG A 210 -14.28 -9.84 7.75
N TYR A 211 -14.23 -9.43 6.50
CA TYR A 211 -12.99 -9.09 5.80
C TYR A 211 -12.21 -7.99 6.54
N PHE A 212 -12.89 -6.92 6.96
CA PHE A 212 -12.28 -5.87 7.78
C PHE A 212 -11.78 -6.34 9.16
N ARG A 213 -12.25 -7.49 9.67
CA ARG A 213 -11.71 -8.11 10.89
C ARG A 213 -10.53 -9.05 10.61
N GLY A 214 -10.09 -9.17 9.35
CA GLY A 214 -9.06 -10.11 8.92
C GLY A 214 -9.53 -11.56 8.90
N ASP A 215 -10.84 -11.80 8.86
CA ASP A 215 -11.42 -13.14 8.82
C ASP A 215 -11.48 -13.66 7.37
N ARG A 216 -10.87 -14.84 7.14
CA ARG A 216 -10.86 -15.52 5.85
C ARG A 216 -12.26 -15.85 5.34
N ALA A 217 -13.21 -16.13 6.24
CA ALA A 217 -14.61 -16.35 5.85
C ALA A 217 -15.26 -15.09 5.25
N GLY A 218 -14.74 -13.90 5.59
CA GLY A 218 -15.12 -12.64 4.95
C GLY A 218 -14.70 -12.60 3.49
N LEU A 219 -13.43 -12.94 3.20
CA LEU A 219 -12.93 -13.04 1.83
C LEU A 219 -13.68 -14.09 1.00
N GLU A 220 -13.93 -15.28 1.57
CA GLU A 220 -14.71 -16.32 0.89
C GLU A 220 -16.15 -15.87 0.61
N GLY A 221 -16.74 -15.09 1.52
CA GLY A 221 -18.01 -14.42 1.29
C GLY A 221 -17.94 -13.43 0.13
N LEU A 222 -16.89 -12.61 0.07
CA LEU A 222 -16.68 -11.67 -1.04
C LEU A 222 -16.58 -12.42 -2.37
N VAL A 223 -15.74 -13.45 -2.47
CA VAL A 223 -15.60 -14.28 -3.69
C VAL A 223 -16.93 -14.92 -4.12
N ARG A 224 -17.81 -15.25 -3.17
CA ARG A 224 -19.12 -15.85 -3.45
C ARG A 224 -20.13 -14.82 -3.96
N TYR A 225 -20.13 -13.61 -3.40
CA TYR A 225 -21.14 -12.59 -3.66
C TYR A 225 -20.69 -11.50 -4.65
N ALA A 226 -19.40 -11.48 -4.98
CA ALA A 226 -18.75 -10.51 -5.85
C ALA A 226 -17.72 -11.22 -6.75
N PRO A 227 -17.67 -10.91 -8.05
CA PRO A 227 -16.74 -11.56 -8.96
C PRO A 227 -15.31 -11.04 -8.71
N VAL A 228 -14.48 -11.85 -8.06
CA VAL A 228 -13.03 -11.68 -8.05
C VAL A 228 -12.52 -12.09 -9.44
N GLN A 229 -11.97 -11.15 -10.20
CA GLN A 229 -11.80 -11.28 -11.65
C GLN A 229 -10.51 -12.03 -12.02
N SER A 230 -9.54 -12.13 -11.09
CA SER A 230 -8.26 -12.79 -11.36
C SER A 230 -7.59 -13.38 -10.11
N SER A 231 -6.59 -14.25 -10.32
CA SER A 231 -5.70 -14.73 -9.26
C SER A 231 -4.92 -13.60 -8.58
N TRP A 232 -4.61 -12.54 -9.33
CA TRP A 232 -3.99 -11.34 -8.79
C TRP A 232 -4.90 -10.64 -7.78
N ASP A 233 -6.15 -10.37 -8.14
CA ASP A 233 -7.10 -9.68 -7.26
C ASP A 233 -7.28 -10.47 -5.96
N ARG A 234 -7.34 -11.80 -6.07
CA ARG A 234 -7.38 -12.70 -4.92
C ARG A 234 -6.12 -12.55 -4.05
N LEU A 235 -4.93 -12.56 -4.63
CA LEU A 235 -3.66 -12.38 -3.89
C LEU A 235 -3.65 -11.06 -3.11
N ILE A 236 -4.07 -9.96 -3.75
CA ILE A 236 -4.12 -8.64 -3.11
C ILE A 236 -5.18 -8.59 -1.99
N LEU A 237 -6.33 -9.23 -2.18
CA LEU A 237 -7.34 -9.33 -1.13
C LEU A 237 -6.87 -10.21 0.04
N GLU A 238 -6.17 -11.32 -0.23
CA GLU A 238 -5.55 -12.17 0.79
C GLU A 238 -4.48 -11.40 1.58
N ALA A 239 -3.67 -10.58 0.90
CA ALA A 239 -2.70 -9.70 1.54
C ALA A 239 -3.36 -8.71 2.51
N GLY A 240 -4.53 -8.18 2.14
CA GLY A 240 -5.30 -7.27 2.99
C GLY A 240 -5.74 -7.90 4.31
N LEU A 241 -5.95 -9.22 4.40
CA LEU A 241 -6.32 -9.87 5.66
C LEU A 241 -5.30 -9.62 6.79
N PHE A 242 -4.04 -9.32 6.45
CA PHE A 242 -2.97 -9.03 7.41
C PHE A 242 -2.92 -7.58 7.89
N SER A 243 -3.59 -6.64 7.22
CA SER A 243 -3.62 -5.21 7.59
C SER A 243 -5.01 -4.71 7.95
N MET A 244 -6.07 -5.32 7.41
CA MET A 244 -7.45 -4.93 7.64
C MET A 244 -7.84 -4.85 9.14
N PRO A 245 -7.42 -5.76 10.04
CA PRO A 245 -7.71 -5.61 11.47
C PRO A 245 -7.20 -4.29 12.06
N LEU A 246 -6.00 -3.86 11.66
CA LEU A 246 -5.41 -2.60 12.10
C LEU A 246 -6.18 -1.41 11.54
N TRP A 247 -6.46 -1.42 10.23
CA TRP A 247 -7.25 -0.37 9.59
C TRP A 247 -8.65 -0.24 10.19
N ASN A 248 -9.35 -1.35 10.39
CA ASN A 248 -10.67 -1.41 11.01
C ASN A 248 -10.66 -0.84 12.43
N CYS A 249 -9.61 -1.09 13.20
CA CYS A 249 -9.43 -0.49 14.53
C CYS A 249 -9.23 1.04 14.44
N LEU A 250 -8.31 1.49 13.58
CA LEU A 250 -8.00 2.91 13.41
C LEU A 250 -9.20 3.72 12.92
N LEU A 251 -9.89 3.22 11.89
CA LEU A 251 -10.97 3.92 11.21
C LEU A 251 -12.26 3.97 12.05
N LYS A 252 -12.57 2.92 12.83
CA LYS A 252 -13.71 2.94 13.77
C LYS A 252 -13.51 3.92 14.93
N ARG A 253 -12.30 4.00 15.49
CA ARG A 253 -12.00 4.93 16.59
C ARG A 253 -12.24 6.38 16.16
N THR A 254 -11.96 6.72 14.91
CA THR A 254 -12.21 8.06 14.37
C THR A 254 -13.70 8.39 14.28
N VAL A 255 -14.55 7.42 13.88
CA VAL A 255 -16.01 7.62 13.86
C VAL A 255 -16.54 7.92 15.26
N VAL A 256 -16.15 7.11 16.26
CA VAL A 256 -16.56 7.31 17.66
C VAL A 256 -16.08 8.65 18.22
N ALA A 257 -14.84 9.07 17.90
CA ALA A 257 -14.30 10.35 18.35
C ALA A 257 -15.02 11.56 17.72
N LEU A 258 -15.45 11.45 16.46
CA LEU A 258 -16.24 12.49 15.79
C LEU A 258 -17.66 12.57 16.35
N GLU A 259 -18.32 11.43 16.59
CA GLU A 259 -19.65 11.35 17.22
C GLU A 259 -19.65 11.95 18.64
N GLN A 260 -18.61 11.67 19.44
CA GLN A 260 -18.45 12.23 20.79
C GLN A 260 -18.07 13.73 20.79
N GLY A 261 -17.37 14.19 19.75
CA GLY A 261 -17.03 15.61 19.53
C GLY A 261 -18.21 16.46 19.05
N GLU A 262 -19.15 15.87 18.32
CA GLU A 262 -20.39 16.54 17.90
C GLU A 262 -21.41 16.64 19.04
N THR A 263 -21.51 15.62 19.90
CA THR A 263 -22.36 15.67 21.10
C THR A 263 -21.89 16.71 22.12
N THR A 264 -20.57 16.92 22.25
CA THR A 264 -20.02 17.96 23.13
C THR A 264 -20.22 19.38 22.58
N LYS A 265 -20.18 19.57 21.25
CA LYS A 265 -20.47 20.88 20.63
C LYS A 265 -21.95 21.26 20.62
N HIS A 266 -22.87 20.30 20.68
CA HIS A 266 -24.31 20.56 20.81
C HIS A 266 -24.78 20.72 22.26
N GLY A 267 -23.99 20.30 23.25
CA GLY A 267 -24.27 20.52 24.67
C GLY A 267 -24.00 21.95 25.16
N ASP A 268 -23.13 22.71 24.48
CA ASP A 268 -22.64 24.02 24.95
C ASP A 268 -23.43 25.23 24.41
N ARG A 269 -24.50 25.01 23.63
CA ARG A 269 -25.35 26.10 23.08
C ARG A 269 -26.69 26.28 23.80
N ALA A 270 -26.98 25.52 24.86
CA ALA A 270 -28.26 25.59 25.56
C ALA A 270 -28.28 26.54 26.78
N ASP A 271 -27.15 27.07 27.24
CA ASP A 271 -27.07 27.73 28.57
C ASP A 271 -26.59 29.19 28.55
N ARG A 272 -27.02 29.97 27.54
CA ARG A 272 -26.90 31.43 27.56
C ARG A 272 -28.16 32.11 27.04
N ARG A 273 -29.27 31.95 27.77
CA ARG A 273 -30.38 32.91 27.77
C ARG A 273 -30.87 33.04 29.20
N GLU A 274 -31.19 34.29 29.58
CA GLU A 274 -31.68 34.74 30.89
C GLU A 274 -30.52 34.90 31.89
N ASP A 275 -30.03 36.11 32.16
CA ASP A 275 -30.77 37.15 32.87
C ASP A 275 -30.19 38.53 32.52
N ASN A 276 -30.98 39.39 31.87
CA ASN A 276 -30.76 40.84 31.97
C ASN A 276 -32.03 41.59 31.56
N ASP A 277 -33.07 41.54 32.38
CA ASP A 277 -34.00 42.66 32.53
C ASP A 277 -34.85 42.49 33.79
N GLN A 278 -34.67 43.36 34.79
CA GLN A 278 -35.78 44.18 35.32
C GLN A 278 -35.37 45.07 36.52
N THR A 279 -35.27 46.36 36.21
CA THR A 279 -35.93 47.51 36.85
C THR A 279 -35.68 47.93 38.31
N ARG A 280 -35.38 49.25 38.39
CA ARG A 280 -35.63 50.28 39.41
C ARG A 280 -34.56 50.54 40.46
#